data_AF-A0A0U5G143-F1
#
_entry.id   AF-A0A0U5G143-F1
#
_cell.length_a   1.000
_cell.length_b   1.000
_cell.length_c   1.000
_cell.angle_alpha   90.00
_cell.angle_beta   90.00
_cell.angle_gamma   90.00
#
_symmetry.space_group_name_H-M   'P 1'
#
loop_
_entity.id
_entity.type
_entity.pdbx_description
1 polymer ?
#
loop_
_entity_poly.entity_id
_entity_poly.type
_entity_poly.pdbx_seq_one_letter_code
_entity_poly.pdbx_strand_id
1 'polypeptide(L)'
;MTVLDERTICAVQARLLYAIAVCGEGSIEEARAHFIIARDMAIELHMNRDDSLDRSLGDTELESERRTWWELYILDGYMTGIWPSLGFITSVLACDVPVPLDGPYANILGGTDQFSPDILLSEDDDRSLSPWWHRIHAATLLTKVVLLPDQDKAQAAMAALATWRLSLPPEKAQFMDPFGRVNAPLFHAEVLAQTAALMLHFPRSDLHPDFDQSMQTAKTLLAPAGTIIPIRTCTRKVHGIKATEASKEICNLFSIYPSMESCSPLVVPCLAACALVQLATYRSHIRNGGDCRELHRDRLRLLAGLLRSAGKVWGFARRAYEEIKGVAGEVFRDRRPDAEGEGPESRTERATRDPPAAEEGVGFVPALGGLEPGFQDLGPWPWMQEAYPVEALVEYPQSTSQYPL
;
A
#
# COMPACT_ATOMS: atom_id res chain seq x y z
N MET A 1 6.58 -23.04 -26.99
CA MET A 1 5.99 -22.92 -25.64
C MET A 1 6.36 -21.55 -25.13
N THR A 2 5.39 -20.72 -24.76
CA THR A 2 5.71 -19.47 -24.06
C THR A 2 6.32 -19.81 -22.70
N VAL A 3 7.23 -19.00 -22.16
CA VAL A 3 7.83 -19.18 -20.81
C VAL A 3 6.75 -19.36 -19.72
N LEU A 4 5.53 -18.89 -19.99
CA LEU A 4 4.37 -19.12 -19.15
C LEU A 4 3.94 -20.61 -19.10
N ASP A 5 4.06 -21.41 -20.15
CA ASP A 5 3.59 -22.80 -20.10
C ASP A 5 4.54 -23.75 -19.37
N GLU A 6 5.78 -23.31 -19.12
CA GLU A 6 6.77 -24.08 -18.37
C GLU A 6 6.59 -23.89 -16.87
N ARG A 7 6.55 -25.00 -16.12
CA ARG A 7 6.48 -24.99 -14.66
C ARG A 7 7.88 -24.76 -14.08
N THR A 8 8.30 -23.49 -14.05
CA THR A 8 9.60 -23.06 -13.51
C THR A 8 9.42 -21.93 -12.50
N ILE A 9 10.42 -21.71 -11.65
CA ILE A 9 10.46 -20.60 -10.69
C ILE A 9 10.39 -19.25 -11.42
N CYS A 10 11.11 -19.10 -12.54
CA CYS A 10 11.03 -17.91 -13.37
C CYS A 10 9.61 -17.66 -13.89
N ALA A 11 8.86 -18.71 -14.23
CA ALA A 11 7.47 -18.58 -14.66
C ALA A 11 6.53 -18.17 -13.51
N VAL A 12 6.81 -18.58 -12.26
CA VAL A 12 6.12 -18.07 -11.07
C VAL A 12 6.41 -16.58 -10.89
N GLN A 13 7.69 -16.19 -10.91
CA GLN A 13 8.13 -14.79 -10.76
C GLN A 13 7.51 -13.88 -11.83
N ALA A 14 7.57 -14.29 -13.11
CA ALA A 14 7.01 -13.53 -14.21
C ALA A 14 5.49 -13.36 -14.07
N ARG A 15 4.75 -14.40 -13.67
CA ARG A 15 3.31 -14.31 -13.44
C ARG A 15 2.96 -13.44 -12.24
N LEU A 16 3.73 -13.54 -11.16
CA LEU A 16 3.53 -12.72 -9.96
C LEU A 16 3.66 -11.24 -10.30
N LEU A 17 4.73 -10.88 -11.02
CA LEU A 17 4.95 -9.52 -11.54
C LEU A 17 3.83 -9.07 -12.48
N TYR A 18 3.41 -9.95 -13.39
CA TYR A 18 2.33 -9.66 -14.32
C TYR A 18 1.01 -9.38 -13.59
N ALA A 19 0.66 -10.19 -12.58
CA ALA A 19 -0.52 -9.97 -11.76
C ALA A 19 -0.50 -8.59 -11.07
N ILE A 20 0.66 -8.16 -10.54
CA ILE A 20 0.83 -6.84 -9.94
C ILE A 20 0.65 -5.73 -10.99
N ALA A 21 1.25 -5.88 -12.16
CA ALA A 21 1.14 -4.89 -13.24
C ALA A 21 -0.30 -4.74 -13.76
N VAL A 22 -0.99 -5.86 -13.98
CA VAL A 22 -2.41 -5.90 -14.40
C VAL A 22 -3.30 -5.29 -13.31
N CYS A 23 -2.99 -5.51 -12.03
CA CYS A 23 -3.65 -4.82 -10.92
C CYS A 23 -3.41 -3.30 -10.98
N GLY A 24 -2.23 -2.86 -11.42
CA GLY A 24 -1.89 -1.45 -11.62
C GLY A 24 -2.62 -0.77 -12.77
N GLU A 25 -3.00 -1.51 -13.81
CA GLU A 25 -3.95 -1.04 -14.82
C GLU A 25 -5.41 -1.13 -14.32
N GLY A 26 -5.60 -1.85 -13.21
CA GLY A 26 -6.83 -2.10 -12.48
C GLY A 26 -7.82 -2.96 -13.25
N SER A 27 -7.30 -3.92 -14.01
CA SER A 27 -8.00 -5.14 -14.41
C SER A 27 -7.94 -6.13 -13.25
N ILE A 28 -8.75 -5.87 -12.23
CA ILE A 28 -8.66 -6.49 -10.90
C ILE A 28 -8.94 -8.00 -10.97
N GLU A 29 -9.93 -8.44 -11.76
CA GLU A 29 -10.26 -9.85 -11.98
C GLU A 29 -9.17 -10.63 -12.73
N GLU A 30 -8.54 -10.01 -13.71
CA GLU A 30 -7.45 -10.60 -14.49
C GLU A 30 -6.20 -10.76 -13.61
N ALA A 31 -5.86 -9.72 -12.83
CA ALA A 31 -4.80 -9.79 -11.84
C ALA A 31 -5.01 -10.95 -10.85
N ARG A 32 -6.24 -11.14 -10.37
CA ARG A 32 -6.62 -12.26 -9.51
C ARG A 32 -6.39 -13.61 -10.19
N ALA A 33 -6.78 -13.77 -11.45
CA ALA A 33 -6.59 -15.02 -12.18
C ALA A 33 -5.11 -15.38 -12.34
N HIS A 34 -4.28 -14.43 -12.74
CA HIS A 34 -2.83 -14.65 -12.86
C HIS A 34 -2.16 -14.93 -11.52
N PHE A 35 -2.60 -14.25 -10.45
CA PHE A 35 -2.13 -14.51 -9.10
C PHE A 35 -2.44 -15.94 -8.64
N ILE A 36 -3.67 -16.43 -8.84
CA ILE A 36 -4.07 -17.80 -8.51
C ILE A 36 -3.16 -18.81 -9.22
N ILE A 37 -2.92 -18.62 -10.52
CA ILE A 37 -2.05 -19.51 -11.29
C ILE A 37 -0.61 -19.49 -10.74
N ALA A 38 -0.07 -18.31 -10.42
CA ALA A 38 1.27 -18.19 -9.84
C ALA A 38 1.38 -18.91 -8.49
N ARG A 39 0.38 -18.74 -7.62
CA ARG A 39 0.29 -19.40 -6.32
C ARG A 39 0.23 -20.91 -6.47
N ASP A 40 -0.66 -21.42 -7.31
CA ASP A 40 -0.87 -22.85 -7.48
C ASP A 40 0.40 -23.49 -8.08
N MET A 41 1.06 -22.82 -9.03
CA MET A 41 2.37 -23.25 -9.55
C MET A 41 3.47 -23.28 -8.47
N ALA A 42 3.56 -22.25 -7.61
CA ALA A 42 4.55 -22.21 -6.54
C ALA A 42 4.38 -23.36 -5.54
N ILE A 43 3.13 -23.72 -5.24
CA ILE A 43 2.79 -24.85 -4.38
C ILE A 43 3.16 -26.19 -5.06
N GLU A 44 2.86 -26.33 -6.35
CA GLU A 44 3.25 -27.51 -7.15
C GLU A 44 4.76 -27.70 -7.22
N LEU A 45 5.53 -26.59 -7.24
CA LEU A 45 6.99 -26.59 -7.21
C LEU A 45 7.57 -26.71 -5.79
N HIS A 46 6.71 -26.84 -4.78
CA HIS A 46 7.09 -26.92 -3.36
C HIS A 46 7.92 -25.75 -2.85
N MET A 47 7.79 -24.55 -3.45
CA MET A 47 8.56 -23.35 -3.06
C MET A 47 8.34 -22.91 -1.61
N ASN A 48 7.37 -23.49 -0.91
CA ASN A 48 7.12 -23.35 0.51
C ASN A 48 7.97 -24.27 1.41
N ARG A 49 8.90 -25.02 0.81
CA ARG A 49 9.80 -25.95 1.49
C ARG A 49 11.27 -25.56 1.34
N ASP A 50 12.04 -25.65 2.41
CA ASP A 50 13.49 -25.38 2.41
C ASP A 50 14.27 -26.46 1.63
N ASP A 51 13.74 -27.68 1.56
CA ASP A 51 14.35 -28.80 0.84
C ASP A 51 14.22 -28.70 -0.69
N SER A 52 13.26 -27.91 -1.18
CA SER A 52 13.08 -27.67 -2.62
C SER A 52 14.01 -26.59 -3.18
N LEU A 53 14.68 -25.83 -2.30
CA LEU A 53 15.59 -24.77 -2.71
C LEU A 53 16.84 -25.38 -3.37
N ASP A 54 17.12 -25.01 -4.62
CA ASP A 54 18.24 -25.59 -5.36
C ASP A 54 19.57 -24.98 -4.90
N ARG A 55 20.19 -25.63 -3.91
CA ARG A 55 21.47 -25.21 -3.34
C ARG A 55 22.65 -25.29 -4.31
N SER A 56 22.45 -25.83 -5.51
CA SER A 56 23.48 -25.84 -6.56
C SER A 56 23.55 -24.54 -7.37
N LEU A 57 22.51 -23.70 -7.33
CA LEU A 57 22.39 -22.50 -8.16
C LEU A 57 23.16 -21.28 -7.64
N GLY A 58 23.62 -21.29 -6.39
CA GLY A 58 24.31 -20.18 -5.74
C GLY A 58 23.44 -19.42 -4.74
N ASP A 59 24.07 -18.60 -3.90
CA ASP A 59 23.38 -17.90 -2.80
C ASP A 59 22.34 -16.87 -3.30
N THR A 60 22.57 -16.26 -4.45
CA THR A 60 21.68 -15.26 -5.06
C THR A 60 20.36 -15.87 -5.50
N GLU A 61 20.44 -16.99 -6.21
CA GLU A 61 19.29 -17.73 -6.72
C GLU A 61 18.45 -18.27 -5.56
N LEU A 62 19.08 -18.83 -4.53
CA LEU A 62 18.40 -19.27 -3.30
C LEU A 62 17.62 -18.15 -2.62
N GLU A 63 18.22 -16.97 -2.48
CA GLU A 63 17.55 -15.82 -1.87
C GLU A 63 16.43 -15.27 -2.78
N SER A 64 16.61 -15.33 -4.09
CA SER A 64 15.57 -14.97 -5.08
C SER A 64 14.35 -15.89 -4.95
N GLU A 65 14.56 -17.19 -4.82
CA GLU A 65 13.51 -18.19 -4.59
C GLU A 65 12.78 -17.93 -3.27
N ARG A 66 13.52 -17.73 -2.18
CA ARG A 66 12.99 -17.40 -0.85
C ARG A 66 12.13 -16.15 -0.88
N ARG A 67 12.65 -15.06 -1.47
CA ARG A 67 11.90 -13.79 -1.61
C ARG A 67 10.68 -13.97 -2.49
N THR A 68 10.73 -14.81 -3.52
CA THR A 68 9.57 -15.11 -4.38
C THR A 68 8.45 -15.75 -3.58
N TRP A 69 8.75 -16.78 -2.77
CA TRP A 69 7.75 -17.42 -1.90
C TRP A 69 7.13 -16.43 -0.92
N TRP A 70 7.95 -15.64 -0.22
CA TRP A 70 7.45 -14.69 0.78
C TRP A 70 6.69 -13.51 0.16
N GLU A 71 7.09 -13.03 -1.01
CA GLU A 71 6.32 -12.02 -1.74
C GLU A 71 4.94 -12.57 -2.16
N LEU A 72 4.91 -13.84 -2.60
CA LEU A 72 3.67 -14.53 -2.93
C LEU A 72 2.77 -14.72 -1.70
N TYR A 73 3.33 -15.10 -0.54
CA TYR A 73 2.61 -15.16 0.74
C TYR A 73 2.00 -13.80 1.12
N ILE A 74 2.80 -12.73 1.04
CA ILE A 74 2.35 -11.37 1.36
C ILE A 74 1.23 -10.95 0.41
N LEU A 75 1.39 -11.23 -0.90
CA LEU A 75 0.38 -10.92 -1.90
C LEU A 75 -0.89 -11.75 -1.69
N ASP A 76 -0.81 -13.02 -1.30
CA ASP A 76 -1.99 -13.84 -0.98
C ASP A 76 -2.82 -13.21 0.15
N GLY A 77 -2.15 -12.75 1.22
CA GLY A 77 -2.80 -12.04 2.32
C GLY A 77 -3.41 -10.70 1.88
N TYR A 78 -2.66 -9.90 1.11
CA TYR A 78 -3.15 -8.63 0.57
C TYR A 78 -4.36 -8.80 -0.36
N MET A 79 -4.28 -9.74 -1.31
CA MET A 79 -5.35 -10.04 -2.25
C MET A 79 -6.55 -10.65 -1.54
N THR A 80 -6.36 -11.45 -0.47
CA THR A 80 -7.47 -11.86 0.42
C THR A 80 -8.14 -10.66 1.08
N GLY A 81 -7.36 -9.64 1.42
CA GLY A 81 -7.84 -8.35 1.88
C GLY A 81 -8.79 -7.65 0.92
N ILE A 82 -8.55 -7.78 -0.38
CA ILE A 82 -9.41 -7.25 -1.45
C ILE A 82 -10.58 -8.20 -1.74
N TRP A 83 -10.32 -9.51 -1.81
CA TRP A 83 -11.29 -10.56 -2.09
C TRP A 83 -11.27 -11.65 -1.03
N PRO A 84 -12.11 -11.55 0.01
CA PRO A 84 -12.19 -12.56 1.07
C PRO A 84 -12.49 -13.96 0.56
N SER A 85 -13.21 -14.07 -0.56
CA SER A 85 -13.50 -15.35 -1.23
C SER A 85 -12.26 -16.09 -1.75
N LEU A 86 -11.13 -15.41 -1.91
CA LEU A 86 -9.86 -16.03 -2.30
C LEU A 86 -9.30 -16.91 -1.18
N GLY A 87 -9.53 -16.50 0.07
CA GLY A 87 -8.94 -17.11 1.26
C GLY A 87 -7.42 -16.97 1.31
N PHE A 88 -6.84 -17.12 2.50
CA PHE A 88 -5.40 -17.00 2.70
C PHE A 88 -4.72 -18.37 2.69
N ILE A 89 -4.68 -18.98 1.50
CA ILE A 89 -4.31 -20.38 1.33
C ILE A 89 -2.87 -20.63 1.80
N THR A 90 -1.94 -19.75 1.44
CA THR A 90 -0.53 -19.87 1.83
C THR A 90 -0.30 -19.88 3.34
N SER A 91 -1.18 -19.27 4.13
CA SER A 91 -1.07 -19.24 5.60
C SER A 91 -1.41 -20.55 6.30
N VAL A 92 -2.17 -21.44 5.65
CA VAL A 92 -2.55 -22.75 6.21
C VAL A 92 -1.64 -23.87 5.73
N LEU A 93 -0.74 -23.59 4.79
CA LEU A 93 0.25 -24.53 4.32
C LEU A 93 1.40 -24.61 5.32
N ALA A 94 1.95 -25.81 5.50
CA ALA A 94 3.21 -25.96 6.21
C ALA A 94 4.33 -25.27 5.43
N CYS A 95 5.04 -24.37 6.10
CA CYS A 95 6.11 -23.56 5.54
C CYS A 95 7.32 -23.67 6.46
N ASP A 96 8.45 -24.13 5.93
CA ASP A 96 9.74 -24.21 6.64
C ASP A 96 10.83 -23.36 5.96
N VAL A 97 10.47 -22.65 4.88
CA VAL A 97 11.31 -21.63 4.24
C VAL A 97 11.61 -20.52 5.25
N PRO A 98 12.89 -20.21 5.52
CA PRO A 98 13.22 -19.17 6.49
C PRO A 98 12.87 -17.78 5.98
N VAL A 99 12.72 -16.81 6.88
CA VAL A 99 12.44 -15.42 6.52
C VAL A 99 13.59 -14.84 5.68
N PRO A 100 13.32 -13.96 4.68
CA PRO A 100 14.37 -13.33 3.89
C PRO A 100 15.29 -12.46 4.74
N LEU A 101 16.54 -12.36 4.28
CA LEU A 101 17.60 -11.63 4.95
C LEU A 101 17.60 -10.16 4.51
N ASP A 102 18.11 -9.28 5.38
CA ASP A 102 18.32 -7.87 5.04
C ASP A 102 19.65 -7.65 4.30
N GLY A 103 19.63 -6.77 3.30
CA GLY A 103 20.82 -6.35 2.55
C GLY A 103 21.12 -7.22 1.33
N PRO A 104 22.16 -6.83 0.53
CA PRO A 104 22.42 -7.44 -0.77
C PRO A 104 22.84 -8.92 -0.66
N TYR A 105 23.46 -9.33 0.45
CA TYR A 105 23.72 -10.71 0.86
C TYR A 105 24.04 -10.69 2.36
N ALA A 106 23.17 -11.11 3.28
CA ALA A 106 23.60 -11.30 4.67
C ALA A 106 24.49 -12.55 4.72
N ASN A 107 25.76 -12.34 4.34
CA ASN A 107 26.66 -13.31 3.71
C ASN A 107 26.67 -14.70 4.37
N ILE A 108 26.22 -15.71 3.60
CA ILE A 108 26.46 -17.16 3.78
C ILE A 108 25.69 -17.79 4.97
N LEU A 109 24.38 -18.06 4.77
CA LEU A 109 23.54 -19.03 5.53
C LEU A 109 23.44 -18.87 7.07
N GLY A 110 23.27 -17.66 7.60
CA GLY A 110 23.06 -17.45 9.05
C GLY A 110 21.60 -17.44 9.54
N GLY A 111 20.64 -17.10 8.67
CA GLY A 111 19.24 -16.94 9.06
C GLY A 111 18.42 -18.23 8.92
N THR A 112 18.16 -18.90 10.04
CA THR A 112 17.27 -20.07 10.14
C THR A 112 15.91 -19.74 10.74
N ASP A 113 15.66 -18.47 11.04
CA ASP A 113 14.44 -18.07 11.71
C ASP A 113 13.24 -18.28 10.80
N GLN A 114 12.44 -19.28 11.16
CA GLN A 114 11.13 -19.49 10.60
C GLN A 114 10.20 -18.38 11.08
N PHE A 115 9.26 -18.01 10.22
CA PHE A 115 8.24 -17.06 10.60
C PHE A 115 7.32 -17.67 11.67
N SER A 116 7.37 -17.12 12.88
CA SER A 116 6.39 -17.40 13.93
C SER A 116 5.99 -16.09 14.63
N PRO A 117 4.70 -15.73 14.66
CA PRO A 117 4.20 -14.61 15.45
C PRO A 117 4.48 -14.71 16.95
N ASP A 118 4.58 -15.94 17.47
CA ASP A 118 4.76 -16.21 18.90
C ASP A 118 6.16 -15.87 19.40
N ILE A 119 7.10 -15.58 18.49
CA ILE A 119 8.45 -15.09 18.83
C ILE A 119 8.41 -13.81 19.69
N LEU A 120 7.34 -13.02 19.59
CA LEU A 120 7.13 -11.81 20.40
C LEU A 120 6.83 -12.09 21.87
N LEU A 121 6.56 -13.35 22.23
CA LEU A 121 6.37 -13.81 23.61
C LEU A 121 7.63 -14.49 24.16
N SER A 122 8.70 -14.58 23.37
CA SER A 122 9.96 -15.17 23.83
C SER A 122 10.68 -14.25 24.82
N GLU A 123 11.44 -14.84 25.74
CA GLU A 123 12.16 -14.11 26.81
C GLU A 123 13.42 -13.37 26.31
N ASP A 124 13.72 -13.44 25.00
CA ASP A 124 14.91 -12.86 24.39
C ASP A 124 14.64 -11.44 23.89
N ASP A 125 14.60 -10.48 24.82
CA ASP A 125 14.28 -9.06 24.58
C ASP A 125 15.27 -8.37 23.61
N ASP A 126 16.47 -8.91 23.39
CA ASP A 126 17.51 -8.34 22.51
C ASP A 126 17.43 -8.82 21.05
N ARG A 127 16.45 -9.67 20.69
CA ARG A 127 16.38 -10.28 19.37
C ARG A 127 15.89 -9.29 18.30
N SER A 128 16.81 -8.76 17.51
CA SER A 128 16.46 -7.84 16.41
C SER A 128 15.80 -8.59 15.24
N LEU A 129 14.48 -8.50 15.10
CA LEU A 129 13.73 -9.17 14.01
C LEU A 129 13.99 -8.54 12.64
N SER A 130 14.00 -9.36 11.58
CA SER A 130 14.14 -8.87 10.20
C SER A 130 12.95 -7.96 9.80
N PRO A 131 13.17 -6.82 9.11
CA PRO A 131 12.19 -6.09 8.31
C PRO A 131 11.22 -6.96 7.53
N TRP A 132 11.70 -8.05 6.94
CA TRP A 132 10.84 -9.00 6.25
C TRP A 132 9.89 -9.73 7.19
N TRP A 133 10.35 -10.10 8.39
CA TRP A 133 9.49 -10.69 9.41
C TRP A 133 8.34 -9.73 9.76
N HIS A 134 8.64 -8.44 9.96
CA HIS A 134 7.62 -7.44 10.24
C HIS A 134 6.62 -7.29 9.09
N ARG A 135 7.10 -7.31 7.84
CA ARG A 135 6.27 -7.25 6.63
C ARG A 135 5.33 -8.45 6.51
N ILE A 136 5.86 -9.67 6.70
CA ILE A 136 5.08 -10.92 6.68
C ILE A 136 4.03 -10.92 7.79
N HIS A 137 4.41 -10.49 9.01
CA HIS A 137 3.48 -10.40 10.13
C HIS A 137 2.37 -9.37 9.86
N ALA A 138 2.70 -8.21 9.31
CA ALA A 138 1.71 -7.18 8.97
C ALA A 138 0.70 -7.69 7.92
N ALA A 139 1.15 -8.43 6.89
CA ALA A 139 0.27 -9.06 5.90
C ALA A 139 -0.67 -10.11 6.55
N THR A 140 -0.14 -10.87 7.52
CA THR A 140 -0.93 -11.83 8.30
C THR A 140 -1.99 -11.13 9.14
N LEU A 141 -1.64 -10.02 9.78
CA LEU A 141 -2.56 -9.21 10.60
C LEU A 141 -3.66 -8.56 9.76
N LEU A 142 -3.31 -8.02 8.58
CA LEU A 142 -4.28 -7.50 7.61
C LEU A 142 -5.35 -8.54 7.30
N THR A 143 -4.92 -9.77 6.99
CA THR A 143 -5.85 -10.84 6.67
C THR A 143 -6.68 -11.30 7.86
N LYS A 144 -6.06 -11.38 9.05
CA LYS A 144 -6.78 -11.66 10.31
C LYS A 144 -7.91 -10.66 10.53
N VAL A 145 -7.71 -9.38 10.20
CA VAL A 145 -8.74 -8.33 10.28
C VAL A 145 -9.85 -8.55 9.25
N VAL A 146 -9.50 -8.87 8.01
CA VAL A 146 -10.45 -9.04 6.90
C VAL A 146 -11.35 -10.25 7.11
N LEU A 147 -10.77 -11.36 7.57
CA LEU A 147 -11.47 -12.62 7.79
C LEU A 147 -12.10 -12.73 9.19
N LEU A 148 -12.23 -11.61 9.93
CA LEU A 148 -12.83 -11.62 11.27
C LEU A 148 -14.28 -12.14 11.20
N PRO A 149 -14.60 -13.27 11.86
CA PRO A 149 -15.94 -13.82 11.81
C PRO A 149 -16.91 -13.12 12.79
N ASP A 150 -16.41 -12.40 13.82
CA ASP A 150 -17.26 -11.77 14.85
C ASP A 150 -16.57 -10.58 15.60
N GLN A 151 -17.35 -9.80 16.36
CA GLN A 151 -16.97 -8.62 17.14
C GLN A 151 -15.96 -8.91 18.26
N ASP A 152 -16.10 -10.00 19.02
CA ASP A 152 -15.19 -10.30 20.14
C ASP A 152 -13.74 -10.53 19.67
N LYS A 153 -13.58 -11.01 18.44
CA LYS A 153 -12.27 -11.19 17.81
C LYS A 153 -11.66 -9.88 17.27
N ALA A 154 -12.45 -8.81 17.14
CA ALA A 154 -11.93 -7.50 16.76
C ALA A 154 -10.97 -6.96 17.83
N GLN A 155 -11.26 -7.17 19.12
CA GLN A 155 -10.37 -6.76 20.20
C GLN A 155 -9.04 -7.53 20.17
N ALA A 156 -9.08 -8.83 19.85
CA ALA A 156 -7.87 -9.63 19.66
C ALA A 156 -7.02 -9.14 18.48
N ALA A 157 -7.66 -8.77 17.35
CA ALA A 157 -6.96 -8.18 16.22
C ALA A 157 -6.35 -6.80 16.56
N MET A 158 -7.05 -5.97 17.35
CA MET A 158 -6.50 -4.71 17.85
C MET A 158 -5.29 -4.92 18.75
N ALA A 159 -5.37 -5.89 19.67
CA ALA A 159 -4.26 -6.23 20.55
C ALA A 159 -3.05 -6.72 19.73
N ALA A 160 -3.27 -7.60 18.75
CA ALA A 160 -2.21 -8.11 17.90
C ALA A 160 -1.54 -7.00 17.05
N LEU A 161 -2.31 -6.05 16.51
CA LEU A 161 -1.77 -4.88 15.81
C LEU A 161 -0.94 -3.98 16.75
N ALA A 162 -1.42 -3.77 17.98
CA ALA A 162 -0.69 -2.98 18.97
C ALA A 162 0.61 -3.68 19.39
N THR A 163 0.57 -4.99 19.65
CA THR A 163 1.75 -5.81 19.96
C THR A 163 2.77 -5.77 18.82
N TRP A 164 2.32 -5.91 17.58
CA TRP A 164 3.20 -5.78 16.41
C TRP A 164 3.87 -4.40 16.35
N ARG A 165 3.11 -3.31 16.57
CA ARG A 165 3.69 -1.95 16.55
C ARG A 165 4.70 -1.74 17.68
N LEU A 166 4.45 -2.30 18.87
CA LEU A 166 5.37 -2.24 20.00
C LEU A 166 6.63 -3.08 19.79
N SER A 167 6.58 -4.10 18.92
CA SER A 167 7.74 -4.92 18.57
C SER A 167 8.73 -4.26 17.63
N LEU A 168 8.39 -3.11 17.03
CA LEU A 168 9.30 -2.37 16.15
C LEU A 168 10.32 -1.59 17.00
N PRO A 169 11.63 -1.87 16.88
CA PRO A 169 12.65 -1.07 17.53
C PRO A 169 12.54 0.41 17.12
N PRO A 170 12.81 1.38 18.01
CA PRO A 170 12.76 2.80 17.68
C PRO A 170 13.72 3.18 16.54
N GLU A 171 14.82 2.44 16.38
CA GLU A 171 15.77 2.58 15.27
C GLU A 171 15.18 2.11 13.93
N LYS A 172 14.26 1.15 13.94
CA LYS A 172 13.53 0.63 12.76
C LYS A 172 12.21 1.37 12.51
N ALA A 173 11.73 2.17 13.46
CA ALA A 173 10.63 3.11 13.22
C ALA A 173 11.03 4.20 12.20
N GLN A 174 12.33 4.41 11.98
CA GLN A 174 12.84 5.18 10.86
C GLN A 174 13.01 4.25 9.65
N PHE A 175 11.93 4.11 8.88
CA PHE A 175 11.95 3.39 7.60
C PHE A 175 12.74 4.14 6.50
N MET A 176 13.40 5.25 6.82
CA MET A 176 14.25 6.01 5.91
C MET A 176 15.60 6.24 6.58
N ASP A 177 16.68 5.94 5.86
CA ASP A 177 18.04 6.16 6.35
C ASP A 177 18.47 7.64 6.21
N PRO A 178 19.60 8.06 6.82
CA PRO A 178 20.09 9.44 6.72
C PRO A 178 20.39 9.92 5.30
N PHE A 179 20.48 9.02 4.33
CA PHE A 179 20.71 9.30 2.91
C PHE A 179 19.41 9.39 2.10
N GLY A 180 18.25 9.27 2.77
CA GLY A 180 16.94 9.33 2.14
C GLY A 180 16.50 8.02 1.48
N ARG A 181 17.21 6.91 1.72
CA ARG A 181 16.82 5.59 1.19
C ARG A 181 15.77 4.97 2.09
N VAL A 182 14.69 4.47 1.47
CA VAL A 182 13.58 3.84 2.19
C VAL A 182 13.88 2.35 2.40
N ASN A 183 13.82 1.87 3.63
CA ASN A 183 13.72 0.45 3.94
C ASN A 183 12.34 -0.04 3.48
N ALA A 184 12.28 -0.56 2.26
CA ALA A 184 11.03 -0.93 1.60
C ALA A 184 10.20 -1.97 2.40
N PRO A 185 10.79 -3.04 2.98
CA PRO A 185 10.02 -3.98 3.76
C PRO A 185 9.37 -3.36 5.01
N LEU A 186 10.07 -2.51 5.77
CA LEU A 186 9.50 -1.82 6.94
C LEU A 186 8.41 -0.81 6.52
N PHE A 187 8.65 -0.06 5.44
CA PHE A 187 7.65 0.85 4.89
C PHE A 187 6.37 0.11 4.49
N HIS A 188 6.49 -1.02 3.77
CA HIS A 188 5.35 -1.85 3.42
C HIS A 188 4.67 -2.45 4.66
N ALA A 189 5.43 -2.85 5.68
CA ALA A 189 4.89 -3.39 6.91
C ALA A 189 4.01 -2.36 7.64
N GLU A 190 4.48 -1.11 7.76
CA GLU A 190 3.69 0.00 8.31
C GLU A 190 2.45 0.29 7.47
N VAL A 191 2.57 0.38 6.13
CA VAL A 191 1.41 0.58 5.25
C VAL A 191 0.38 -0.54 5.45
N LEU A 192 0.79 -1.81 5.48
CA LEU A 192 -0.10 -2.95 5.71
C LEU A 192 -0.77 -2.91 7.09
N ALA A 193 -0.02 -2.60 8.15
CA ALA A 193 -0.57 -2.52 9.50
C ALA A 193 -1.57 -1.37 9.66
N GLN A 194 -1.28 -0.19 9.11
CA GLN A 194 -2.24 0.92 9.12
C GLN A 194 -3.46 0.62 8.22
N THR A 195 -3.26 -0.09 7.12
CA THR A 195 -4.37 -0.57 6.27
C THR A 195 -5.27 -1.53 7.05
N ALA A 196 -4.70 -2.46 7.80
CA ALA A 196 -5.45 -3.35 8.68
C ALA A 196 -6.23 -2.57 9.75
N ALA A 197 -5.62 -1.57 10.37
CA ALA A 197 -6.32 -0.70 11.33
C ALA A 197 -7.47 0.07 10.67
N LEU A 198 -7.26 0.59 9.46
CA LEU A 198 -8.30 1.28 8.67
C LEU A 198 -9.48 0.35 8.39
N MET A 199 -9.23 -0.86 7.87
CA MET A 199 -10.25 -1.86 7.57
C MET A 199 -10.97 -2.38 8.81
N LEU A 200 -10.28 -2.41 9.96
CA LEU A 200 -10.89 -2.80 11.23
C LEU A 200 -11.86 -1.72 11.74
N HIS A 201 -11.43 -0.46 11.69
CA HIS A 201 -12.13 0.63 12.36
C HIS A 201 -13.16 1.33 11.49
N PHE A 202 -12.89 1.58 10.20
CA PHE A 202 -13.79 2.36 9.35
C PHE A 202 -15.21 1.77 9.22
N PRO A 203 -15.39 0.46 8.96
CA PRO A 203 -16.73 -0.14 8.84
C PRO A 203 -17.51 -0.19 10.15
N ARG A 204 -16.79 -0.02 11.27
CA ARG A 204 -17.29 -0.04 12.64
C ARG A 204 -17.57 1.36 13.18
N SER A 205 -17.31 2.39 12.38
CA SER A 205 -17.42 3.79 12.79
C SER A 205 -18.81 4.37 12.57
N ASP A 206 -19.00 5.60 13.03
CA ASP A 206 -20.15 6.45 12.70
C ASP A 206 -19.91 7.33 11.45
N LEU A 207 -18.78 7.16 10.76
CA LEU A 207 -18.51 7.80 9.48
C LEU A 207 -19.35 7.11 8.39
N HIS A 208 -20.39 7.78 7.91
CA HIS A 208 -21.25 7.25 6.85
C HIS A 208 -20.80 7.84 5.51
N PRO A 209 -20.14 7.06 4.63
CA PRO A 209 -19.83 7.52 3.29
C PRO A 209 -21.09 7.46 2.42
N ASP A 210 -21.75 8.60 2.17
CA ASP A 210 -22.82 8.68 1.15
C ASP A 210 -22.27 8.63 -0.29
N PHE A 211 -21.00 8.27 -0.47
CA PHE A 211 -20.24 8.29 -1.73
C PHE A 211 -20.17 6.93 -2.40
N ASP A 212 -21.05 6.04 -1.99
CA ASP A 212 -20.88 4.61 -2.20
C ASP A 212 -20.81 4.26 -3.70
N GLN A 213 -21.47 5.02 -4.59
CA GLN A 213 -21.37 4.77 -6.03
C GLN A 213 -20.16 5.43 -6.72
N SER A 214 -19.54 6.45 -6.11
CA SER A 214 -18.53 7.30 -6.78
C SER A 214 -17.07 6.93 -6.44
N MET A 215 -16.85 6.13 -5.39
CA MET A 215 -15.51 5.77 -4.88
C MET A 215 -15.24 4.27 -5.04
N GLN A 216 -15.30 3.77 -6.27
CA GLN A 216 -15.16 2.34 -6.57
C GLN A 216 -13.77 1.79 -6.24
N THR A 217 -12.72 2.59 -6.45
CA THR A 217 -11.35 2.14 -6.15
C THR A 217 -11.13 1.93 -4.64
N ALA A 218 -11.74 2.76 -3.80
CA ALA A 218 -11.71 2.57 -2.34
C ALA A 218 -12.49 1.31 -1.91
N LYS A 219 -13.56 0.98 -2.64
CA LYS A 219 -14.37 -0.22 -2.39
C LYS A 219 -13.63 -1.51 -2.69
N THR A 220 -12.68 -1.52 -3.61
CA THR A 220 -11.82 -2.70 -3.82
C THR A 220 -11.22 -3.21 -2.51
N LEU A 221 -10.81 -2.30 -1.62
CA LEU A 221 -10.30 -2.66 -0.30
C LEU A 221 -11.41 -2.79 0.78
N LEU A 222 -12.43 -1.93 0.73
CA LEU A 222 -13.42 -1.81 1.81
C LEU A 222 -14.71 -2.62 1.63
N ALA A 223 -14.99 -3.16 0.43
CA ALA A 223 -16.17 -3.95 0.11
C ALA A 223 -16.35 -5.22 0.97
N PRO A 224 -15.30 -5.94 1.40
CA PRO A 224 -15.40 -7.02 2.38
C PRO A 224 -16.09 -6.64 3.68
N ALA A 225 -16.06 -5.35 4.01
CA ALA A 225 -16.66 -4.81 5.22
C ALA A 225 -18.05 -4.20 5.00
N GLY A 226 -18.66 -4.44 3.84
CA GLY A 226 -19.98 -3.92 3.42
C GLY A 226 -21.18 -4.41 4.23
N THR A 227 -20.97 -5.16 5.32
CA THR A 227 -22.01 -5.32 6.33
C THR A 227 -21.76 -4.23 7.36
N ILE A 228 -22.56 -3.16 7.37
CA ILE A 228 -22.58 -2.21 8.51
C ILE A 228 -22.79 -3.07 9.75
N ILE A 229 -21.74 -3.25 10.54
CA ILE A 229 -21.80 -4.12 11.72
C ILE A 229 -22.47 -3.27 12.80
N PRO A 230 -23.69 -3.63 13.28
CA PRO A 230 -24.35 -2.88 14.33
C PRO A 230 -23.55 -3.02 15.63
N ILE A 231 -22.78 -2.00 15.97
CA ILE A 231 -22.05 -1.90 17.23
C ILE A 231 -22.87 -1.11 18.23
N ARG A 232 -22.70 -1.42 19.53
CA ARG A 232 -23.19 -0.60 20.64
C ARG A 232 -22.83 0.87 20.41
N THR A 233 -23.79 1.77 20.55
CA THR A 233 -23.71 3.17 20.09
C THR A 233 -22.51 3.96 20.60
N CYS A 234 -21.94 3.64 21.77
CA CYS A 234 -20.85 4.41 22.37
C CYS A 234 -19.46 4.18 21.76
N THR A 235 -19.16 3.01 21.19
CA THR A 235 -17.81 2.72 20.65
C THR A 235 -17.62 3.13 19.19
N ARG A 236 -18.71 3.39 18.44
CA ARG A 236 -18.63 3.81 17.03
C ARG A 236 -17.79 5.07 16.80
N LYS A 237 -17.92 6.07 17.68
CA LYS A 237 -17.09 7.29 17.63
C LYS A 237 -15.60 6.99 17.79
N VAL A 238 -15.25 6.06 18.69
CA VAL A 238 -13.85 5.64 18.90
C VAL A 238 -13.32 4.96 17.64
N HIS A 239 -14.12 4.12 16.99
CA HIS A 239 -13.77 3.54 15.70
C HIS A 239 -13.58 4.63 14.62
N GLY A 240 -14.42 5.66 14.57
CA GLY A 240 -14.25 6.79 13.64
C GLY A 240 -12.93 7.56 13.84
N ILE A 241 -12.59 7.82 15.11
CA ILE A 241 -11.31 8.46 15.48
C ILE A 241 -10.13 7.58 15.04
N LYS A 242 -10.17 6.28 15.34
CA LYS A 242 -9.08 5.35 15.00
C LYS A 242 -8.92 5.14 13.50
N ALA A 243 -10.01 5.08 12.74
CA ALA A 243 -9.97 5.03 11.28
C ALA A 243 -9.33 6.30 10.69
N THR A 244 -9.73 7.46 11.22
CA THR A 244 -9.15 8.75 10.82
C THR A 244 -7.66 8.82 11.13
N GLU A 245 -7.24 8.33 12.31
CA GLU A 245 -5.83 8.31 12.71
C GLU A 245 -5.03 7.35 11.82
N ALA A 246 -5.49 6.13 11.56
CA ALA A 246 -4.82 5.21 10.65
C ALA A 246 -4.63 5.80 9.24
N SER A 247 -5.67 6.48 8.72
CA SER A 247 -5.58 7.18 7.45
C SER A 247 -4.57 8.35 7.47
N LYS A 248 -4.48 9.07 8.59
CA LYS A 248 -3.48 10.13 8.78
C LYS A 248 -2.05 9.55 8.82
N GLU A 249 -1.84 8.44 9.52
CA GLU A 249 -0.53 7.79 9.57
C GLU A 249 -0.08 7.36 8.17
N ILE A 250 -0.98 6.80 7.35
CA ILE A 250 -0.69 6.49 5.94
C ILE A 250 -0.34 7.78 5.17
N CYS A 251 -1.09 8.88 5.34
CA CYS A 251 -0.73 10.16 4.72
C CYS A 251 0.68 10.62 5.12
N ASN A 252 1.05 10.48 6.40
CA ASN A 252 2.36 10.87 6.90
C ASN A 252 3.48 10.03 6.26
N LEU A 253 3.29 8.71 6.16
CA LEU A 253 4.24 7.81 5.50
C LEU A 253 4.51 8.24 4.05
N PHE A 254 3.45 8.53 3.29
CA PHE A 254 3.58 8.90 1.88
C PHE A 254 4.01 10.36 1.67
N SER A 255 3.86 11.24 2.66
CA SER A 255 4.29 12.63 2.56
C SER A 255 5.82 12.79 2.40
N ILE A 256 6.57 11.79 2.87
CA ILE A 256 8.03 11.74 2.76
C ILE A 256 8.51 10.71 1.74
N TYR A 257 7.61 10.00 1.06
CA TYR A 257 8.01 8.95 0.11
C TYR A 257 8.66 9.59 -1.14
N PRO A 258 9.88 9.15 -1.55
CA PRO A 258 10.66 9.87 -2.55
C PRO A 258 10.00 9.99 -3.94
N SER A 259 9.35 8.93 -4.42
CA SER A 259 8.72 8.93 -5.74
C SER A 259 7.54 7.98 -5.81
N MET A 260 6.36 8.52 -6.10
CA MET A 260 5.17 7.70 -6.35
C MET A 260 5.22 6.92 -7.67
N GLU A 261 6.09 7.31 -8.60
CA GLU A 261 6.25 6.64 -9.91
C GLU A 261 6.92 5.27 -9.76
N SER A 262 7.80 5.12 -8.76
CA SER A 262 8.44 3.84 -8.43
C SER A 262 7.64 3.01 -7.43
N CYS A 263 6.49 3.50 -6.98
CA CYS A 263 5.69 2.82 -5.96
C CYS A 263 4.88 1.68 -6.61
N SER A 264 4.74 0.57 -5.88
CA SER A 264 3.91 -0.55 -6.32
C SER A 264 2.44 -0.11 -6.48
N PRO A 265 1.73 -0.52 -7.54
CA PRO A 265 0.32 -0.20 -7.72
C PRO A 265 -0.58 -0.74 -6.60
N LEU A 266 -0.10 -1.69 -5.81
CA LEU A 266 -0.83 -2.26 -4.66
C LEU A 266 -1.11 -1.21 -3.57
N VAL A 267 -0.47 -0.04 -3.57
CA VAL A 267 -0.80 1.03 -2.61
C VAL A 267 -2.07 1.79 -3.00
N VAL A 268 -2.52 1.70 -4.25
CA VAL A 268 -3.62 2.52 -4.80
C VAL A 268 -4.95 2.30 -4.07
N PRO A 269 -5.44 1.07 -3.84
CA PRO A 269 -6.67 0.85 -3.07
C PRO A 269 -6.59 1.41 -1.65
N CYS A 270 -5.42 1.31 -1.01
CA CYS A 270 -5.18 1.86 0.32
C CYS A 270 -5.27 3.39 0.33
N LEU A 271 -4.61 4.07 -0.61
CA LEU A 271 -4.68 5.53 -0.73
C LEU A 271 -6.10 6.02 -1.05
N ALA A 272 -6.85 5.30 -1.89
CA ALA A 272 -8.24 5.60 -2.18
C ALA A 272 -9.15 5.41 -0.94
N ALA A 273 -8.94 4.34 -0.16
CA ALA A 273 -9.64 4.13 1.10
C ALA A 273 -9.34 5.22 2.13
N CYS A 274 -8.08 5.66 2.23
CA CYS A 274 -7.70 6.82 3.03
C CYS A 274 -8.45 8.08 2.61
N ALA A 275 -8.57 8.33 1.30
CA ALA A 275 -9.30 9.50 0.81
C ALA A 275 -10.79 9.42 1.17
N LEU A 276 -11.41 8.25 1.05
CA LEU A 276 -12.79 8.03 1.48
C LEU A 276 -12.98 8.35 2.97
N VAL A 277 -12.07 7.88 3.83
CA VAL A 277 -12.12 8.13 5.28
C VAL A 277 -11.94 9.62 5.57
N GLN A 278 -10.93 10.29 5.00
CA GLN A 278 -10.72 11.73 5.20
C GLN A 278 -11.92 12.56 4.73
N LEU A 279 -12.57 12.15 3.65
CA LEU A 279 -13.75 12.80 3.10
C LEU A 279 -14.98 12.62 4.01
N ALA A 280 -15.20 11.40 4.53
CA ALA A 280 -16.27 11.13 5.49
C ALA A 280 -16.06 11.91 6.79
N THR A 281 -14.81 11.98 7.28
CA THR A 281 -14.44 12.77 8.46
C THR A 281 -14.62 14.28 8.21
N TYR A 282 -14.23 14.79 7.04
CA TYR A 282 -14.45 16.18 6.63
C TYR A 282 -15.95 16.53 6.67
N ARG A 283 -16.81 15.69 6.09
CA ARG A 283 -18.27 15.88 6.15
C ARG A 283 -18.82 15.84 7.56
N SER A 284 -18.33 14.93 8.40
CA SER A 284 -18.71 14.87 9.81
C SER A 284 -18.39 16.17 10.55
N HIS A 285 -17.22 16.77 10.29
CA HIS A 285 -16.84 18.06 10.86
C HIS A 285 -17.71 19.22 10.34
N ILE A 286 -18.09 19.24 9.07
CA ILE A 286 -19.06 20.22 8.55
C ILE A 286 -20.38 20.12 9.30
N ARG A 287 -20.93 18.90 9.44
CA ARG A 287 -22.24 18.68 10.07
C ARG A 287 -22.26 19.06 11.54
N ASN A 288 -21.16 18.82 12.25
CA ASN A 288 -21.06 18.98 13.70
C ASN A 288 -20.38 20.29 14.13
N GLY A 289 -19.97 21.15 13.19
CA GLY A 289 -19.33 22.44 13.49
C GLY A 289 -17.93 22.34 14.09
N GLY A 290 -17.10 21.39 13.63
CA GLY A 290 -15.75 21.18 14.16
C GLY A 290 -14.65 21.97 13.44
N ASP A 291 -13.65 22.43 14.21
CA ASP A 291 -12.58 23.32 13.74
C ASP A 291 -11.48 22.65 12.88
N CYS A 292 -11.42 21.32 12.82
CA CYS A 292 -10.34 20.59 12.13
C CYS A 292 -10.59 20.36 10.63
N ARG A 293 -11.59 21.00 10.01
CA ARG A 293 -11.99 20.72 8.62
C ARG A 293 -10.88 20.99 7.60
N GLU A 294 -10.09 22.06 7.78
CA GLU A 294 -9.02 22.39 6.82
C GLU A 294 -7.89 21.36 6.83
N LEU A 295 -7.61 20.75 8.00
CA LEU A 295 -6.61 19.69 8.11
C LEU A 295 -6.99 18.46 7.28
N HIS A 296 -8.26 18.06 7.30
CA HIS A 296 -8.74 16.95 6.46
C HIS A 296 -8.73 17.31 4.98
N ARG A 297 -9.04 18.57 4.65
CA ARG A 297 -8.97 19.08 3.29
C ARG A 297 -7.55 19.05 2.72
N ASP A 298 -6.55 19.42 3.52
CA ASP A 298 -5.15 19.38 3.10
C ASP A 298 -4.65 17.94 2.89
N ARG A 299 -5.09 17.00 3.74
CA ARG A 299 -4.82 15.57 3.53
C ARG A 299 -5.47 15.04 2.26
N LEU A 300 -6.70 15.45 1.94
CA LEU A 300 -7.34 15.09 0.68
C LEU A 300 -6.57 15.62 -0.53
N ARG A 301 -6.03 16.84 -0.45
CA ARG A 301 -5.15 17.39 -1.51
C ARG A 301 -3.87 16.58 -1.64
N LEU A 302 -3.25 16.19 -0.52
CA LEU A 302 -2.07 15.32 -0.52
C LEU A 302 -2.38 13.99 -1.20
N LEU A 303 -3.42 13.28 -0.77
CA LEU A 303 -3.83 11.99 -1.35
C LEU A 303 -4.13 12.10 -2.85
N ALA A 304 -4.84 13.15 -3.27
CA ALA A 304 -5.08 13.41 -4.69
C ALA A 304 -3.76 13.69 -5.44
N GLY A 305 -2.82 14.41 -4.84
CA GLY A 305 -1.48 14.64 -5.40
C GLY A 305 -0.66 13.35 -5.55
N LEU A 306 -0.68 12.49 -4.54
CA LEU A 306 0.01 11.19 -4.53
C LEU A 306 -0.55 10.28 -5.64
N LEU A 307 -1.88 10.16 -5.73
CA LEU A 307 -2.55 9.35 -6.76
C LEU A 307 -2.37 9.93 -8.16
N ARG A 308 -2.36 11.25 -8.31
CA ARG A 308 -2.02 11.90 -9.58
C ARG A 308 -0.60 11.57 -10.02
N SER A 309 0.35 11.58 -9.09
CA SER A 309 1.75 11.24 -9.38
C SER A 309 1.90 9.77 -9.78
N ALA A 310 1.33 8.84 -9.01
CA ALA A 310 1.30 7.41 -9.35
C ALA A 310 0.55 7.14 -10.67
N GLY A 311 -0.49 7.94 -10.99
CA GLY A 311 -1.30 7.83 -12.20
C GLY A 311 -0.59 8.19 -13.51
N LYS A 312 0.66 8.66 -13.43
CA LYS A 312 1.55 8.76 -14.60
C LYS A 312 1.99 7.39 -15.10
N VAL A 313 2.13 6.43 -14.19
CA VAL A 313 2.55 5.05 -14.50
C VAL A 313 1.34 4.11 -14.49
N TRP A 314 0.49 4.17 -13.46
CA TRP A 314 -0.57 3.18 -13.23
C TRP A 314 -1.96 3.69 -13.59
N GLY A 315 -2.65 3.01 -14.50
CA GLY A 315 -4.02 3.34 -14.89
C GLY A 315 -5.02 3.35 -13.72
N PHE A 316 -4.84 2.45 -12.74
CA PHE A 316 -5.69 2.35 -11.56
C PHE A 316 -5.57 3.58 -10.65
N ALA A 317 -4.35 4.10 -10.46
CA ALA A 317 -4.12 5.32 -9.68
C ALA A 317 -4.76 6.55 -10.34
N ARG A 318 -4.74 6.61 -11.67
CA ARG A 318 -5.42 7.68 -12.43
C ARG A 318 -6.93 7.67 -12.20
N ARG A 319 -7.56 6.50 -12.25
CA ARG A 319 -9.00 6.37 -11.94
C ARG A 319 -9.31 6.78 -10.50
N ALA A 320 -8.53 6.31 -9.52
CA ALA A 320 -8.68 6.71 -8.12
C ALA A 320 -8.57 8.24 -7.93
N TYR A 321 -7.62 8.88 -8.61
CA TYR A 321 -7.48 10.34 -8.61
C TYR A 321 -8.72 11.05 -9.15
N GLU A 322 -9.27 10.58 -10.27
CA GLU A 322 -10.48 11.14 -10.90
C GLU A 322 -11.72 10.99 -9.99
N GLU A 323 -11.90 9.83 -9.37
CA GLU A 323 -12.95 9.58 -8.37
C GLU A 323 -12.87 10.60 -7.22
N ILE A 324 -11.69 10.71 -6.57
CA ILE A 324 -11.49 11.63 -5.45
C ILE A 324 -11.71 13.08 -5.86
N LYS A 325 -11.20 13.48 -7.04
CA LYS A 325 -11.35 14.85 -7.54
C LYS A 325 -12.81 15.21 -7.79
N GLY A 326 -13.59 14.31 -8.39
CA GLY A 326 -15.01 14.51 -8.63
C GLY A 326 -15.77 14.71 -7.32
N VAL A 327 -15.60 13.76 -6.40
CA VAL A 327 -16.33 13.76 -5.14
C VAL A 327 -15.91 14.92 -4.22
N ALA A 328 -14.61 15.18 -4.07
CA ALA A 328 -14.12 16.29 -3.26
C ALA A 328 -14.61 17.64 -3.82
N GLY A 329 -14.71 17.77 -5.15
CA GLY A 329 -15.25 18.95 -5.82
C GLY A 329 -16.71 19.24 -5.44
N GLU A 330 -17.54 18.21 -5.35
CA GLU A 330 -18.94 18.34 -4.90
C GLU A 330 -19.01 18.74 -3.42
N VAL A 331 -18.24 18.05 -2.57
CA VAL A 331 -18.27 18.24 -1.12
C VAL A 331 -17.74 19.61 -0.71
N PHE A 332 -16.72 20.14 -1.39
CA PHE A 332 -16.20 21.47 -1.09
C PHE A 332 -17.08 22.60 -1.64
N ARG A 333 -17.95 22.32 -2.62
CA ARG A 333 -18.92 23.27 -3.16
C ARG A 333 -20.20 23.33 -2.35
N ASP A 334 -20.53 22.26 -1.62
CA ASP A 334 -21.62 22.20 -0.65
C ASP A 334 -21.30 23.09 0.57
N ARG A 335 -21.13 24.39 0.32
CA ARG A 335 -21.28 25.43 1.32
C ARG A 335 -22.78 25.53 1.55
N ARG A 336 -23.27 25.02 2.68
CA ARG A 336 -24.45 25.66 3.28
C ARG A 336 -24.08 27.14 3.44
N PRO A 337 -24.94 28.09 3.03
CA PRO A 337 -24.73 29.47 3.40
C PRO A 337 -24.82 29.52 4.92
N ASP A 338 -23.65 29.56 5.57
CA ASP A 338 -23.56 30.05 6.93
C ASP A 338 -24.16 31.45 6.91
N ALA A 339 -25.08 31.68 7.84
CA ALA A 339 -25.83 32.91 7.99
C ALA A 339 -24.90 34.14 7.97
N GLU A 340 -24.81 34.81 6.82
CA GLU A 340 -24.50 36.22 6.81
C GLU A 340 -25.72 36.93 7.38
N GLY A 341 -25.52 37.52 8.55
CA GLY A 341 -26.58 38.11 9.36
C GLY A 341 -27.41 39.10 8.57
N GLU A 342 -28.73 38.96 8.74
CA GLU A 342 -29.65 40.07 8.62
C GLU A 342 -29.16 41.20 9.54
N GLY A 343 -28.72 42.30 8.92
CA GLY A 343 -28.46 43.60 9.55
C GLY A 343 -29.06 44.68 8.65
N PRO A 344 -29.73 45.69 9.22
CA PRO A 344 -30.89 46.32 8.59
C PRO A 344 -30.54 47.32 7.49
N GLU A 345 -31.53 47.54 6.64
CA GLU A 345 -31.63 48.56 5.60
C GLU A 345 -30.98 49.90 5.98
N SER A 346 -30.14 50.43 5.09
CA SER A 346 -30.11 51.87 4.86
C SER A 346 -29.95 52.19 3.37
N ARG A 347 -30.86 53.04 2.94
CA ARG A 347 -31.17 53.48 1.58
C ARG A 347 -30.34 54.69 1.21
N THR A 348 -29.98 54.80 -0.07
CA THR A 348 -29.44 55.92 -0.91
C THR A 348 -28.08 55.57 -1.50
N GLU A 349 -27.73 55.79 -2.77
CA GLU A 349 -28.36 56.57 -3.84
C GLU A 349 -27.85 56.09 -5.22
N ARG A 350 -28.62 56.44 -6.24
CA ARG A 350 -28.51 56.01 -7.64
C ARG A 350 -27.48 56.88 -8.39
N ALA A 351 -26.51 56.28 -9.08
CA ALA A 351 -25.76 56.95 -10.14
C ALA A 351 -25.45 55.98 -11.29
N THR A 352 -26.15 56.21 -12.40
CA THR A 352 -25.98 55.64 -13.73
C THR A 352 -24.59 55.92 -14.32
N ARG A 353 -23.99 54.93 -14.99
CA ARG A 353 -23.15 55.12 -16.20
C ARG A 353 -22.94 53.80 -16.96
N ASP A 354 -23.23 53.86 -18.25
CA ASP A 354 -23.14 52.81 -19.27
C ASP A 354 -21.70 52.34 -19.59
N PRO A 355 -21.53 51.21 -20.30
CA PRO A 355 -20.27 50.47 -20.41
C PRO A 355 -19.47 50.81 -21.69
N PRO A 356 -18.19 50.40 -21.80
CA PRO A 356 -17.55 50.24 -23.09
C PRO A 356 -17.27 48.77 -23.44
N ALA A 357 -17.77 48.43 -24.62
CA ALA A 357 -17.16 47.73 -25.77
C ALA A 357 -16.20 46.54 -25.58
N ALA A 358 -16.46 45.55 -26.41
CA ALA A 358 -15.71 44.33 -26.66
C ALA A 358 -14.32 44.56 -27.26
N GLU A 359 -13.39 43.67 -26.93
CA GLU A 359 -12.27 43.32 -27.79
C GLU A 359 -12.16 41.79 -27.94
N GLU A 360 -12.07 41.39 -29.20
CA GLU A 360 -11.83 40.04 -29.69
C GLU A 360 -10.41 39.57 -29.33
N GLY A 361 -10.24 38.27 -29.06
CA GLY A 361 -8.95 37.75 -28.64
C GLY A 361 -8.83 36.23 -28.68
N VAL A 362 -8.82 35.69 -29.91
CA VAL A 362 -8.00 34.54 -30.36
C VAL A 362 -8.13 33.21 -29.60
N GLY A 363 -8.81 32.26 -30.25
CA GLY A 363 -8.79 30.85 -29.88
C GLY A 363 -7.42 30.20 -30.07
N PHE A 364 -7.11 29.25 -29.17
CA PHE A 364 -6.08 28.26 -29.42
C PHE A 364 -6.55 26.90 -28.89
N VAL A 365 -6.78 25.99 -29.84
CA VAL A 365 -6.96 24.55 -29.64
C VAL A 365 -5.68 23.89 -30.14
N PRO A 366 -5.09 22.97 -29.37
CA PRO A 366 -4.40 21.82 -29.96
C PRO A 366 -5.13 20.55 -29.50
N ALA A 367 -5.83 19.87 -30.41
CA ALA A 367 -5.31 18.86 -31.32
C ALA A 367 -4.91 17.57 -30.57
N LEU A 368 -5.87 16.65 -30.54
CA LEU A 368 -5.67 15.21 -30.35
C LEU A 368 -4.71 14.67 -31.41
N GLY A 369 -3.66 13.96 -30.98
CA GLY A 369 -2.80 13.19 -31.88
C GLY A 369 -1.69 12.47 -31.12
N GLY A 370 -1.63 11.14 -31.28
CA GLY A 370 -0.46 10.33 -30.90
C GLY A 370 -0.70 9.34 -29.77
N LEU A 371 -1.31 8.19 -30.08
CA LEU A 371 -1.09 6.94 -29.34
C LEU A 371 0.32 6.44 -29.72
N GLU A 372 1.22 6.33 -28.74
CA GLU A 372 2.53 5.67 -28.89
C GLU A 372 2.75 4.67 -27.73
N PRO A 373 3.49 3.57 -27.96
CA PRO A 373 3.43 2.35 -27.16
C PRO A 373 4.46 2.35 -26.02
N GLY A 374 4.01 2.61 -24.79
CA GLY A 374 4.87 2.62 -23.60
C GLY A 374 4.83 1.31 -22.81
N PHE A 375 5.51 0.26 -23.29
CA PHE A 375 5.81 -0.94 -22.48
C PHE A 375 7.26 -1.43 -22.61
N GLN A 376 8.15 -0.66 -23.25
CA GLN A 376 9.52 -1.13 -23.56
C GLN A 376 10.60 -0.72 -22.54
N ASP A 377 10.31 0.21 -21.61
CA ASP A 377 11.33 0.78 -20.71
C ASP A 377 11.05 0.59 -19.21
N LEU A 378 10.17 -0.34 -18.82
CA LEU A 378 10.05 -0.72 -17.41
C LEU A 378 11.19 -1.69 -17.05
N GLY A 379 12.34 -1.13 -16.67
CA GLY A 379 13.39 -1.88 -16.00
C GLY A 379 12.87 -2.55 -14.72
N PRO A 380 13.51 -3.64 -14.24
CA PRO A 380 13.07 -4.35 -13.03
C PRO A 380 12.95 -3.41 -11.82
N TRP A 381 12.04 -3.72 -10.91
CA TRP A 381 11.76 -2.90 -9.72
C TRP A 381 13.02 -2.69 -8.86
N PRO A 382 13.19 -1.55 -8.16
CA PRO A 382 14.41 -1.24 -7.41
C PRO A 382 14.87 -2.32 -6.42
N TRP A 383 13.94 -3.08 -5.82
CA TRP A 383 14.27 -4.19 -4.91
C TRP A 383 14.66 -5.50 -5.63
N MET A 384 14.34 -5.63 -6.92
CA MET A 384 14.82 -6.69 -7.82
C MET A 384 16.15 -6.31 -8.50
N GLN A 385 16.55 -5.04 -8.44
CA GLN A 385 17.75 -4.50 -9.10
C GLN A 385 18.95 -4.31 -8.18
N GLU A 386 18.92 -4.72 -6.91
CA GLU A 386 20.09 -4.62 -6.01
C GLU A 386 21.22 -5.62 -6.35
N ALA A 387 21.45 -5.92 -7.63
CA ALA A 387 22.74 -6.35 -8.13
C ALA A 387 23.56 -5.08 -8.46
N TYR A 388 24.37 -4.62 -7.50
CA TYR A 388 25.32 -3.54 -7.72
C TYR A 388 26.23 -3.84 -8.93
N PRO A 389 26.65 -2.82 -9.70
CA PRO A 389 27.59 -3.01 -10.81
C PRO A 389 28.93 -3.55 -10.30
N VAL A 390 29.45 -4.57 -10.99
CA VAL A 390 30.69 -5.33 -10.67
C VAL A 390 31.97 -4.51 -10.94
N GLU A 391 31.96 -3.19 -10.72
CA GLU A 391 33.07 -2.30 -11.13
C GLU A 391 33.93 -1.75 -9.98
N ALA A 392 33.85 -2.32 -8.77
CA ALA A 392 34.64 -1.83 -7.62
C ALA A 392 35.60 -2.86 -6.98
N LEU A 393 35.98 -3.94 -7.67
CA LEU A 393 37.03 -4.85 -7.20
C LEU A 393 38.01 -5.24 -8.31
N VAL A 394 38.87 -4.30 -8.71
CA VAL A 394 40.15 -4.63 -9.37
C VAL A 394 41.26 -3.83 -8.72
N GLU A 395 41.78 -4.33 -7.60
CA GLU A 395 43.21 -4.16 -7.28
C GLU A 395 43.72 -5.50 -6.74
N TYR A 396 44.41 -6.25 -7.60
CA TYR A 396 45.25 -7.38 -7.21
C TYR A 396 46.54 -6.84 -6.56
N PRO A 397 46.92 -7.24 -5.33
CA PRO A 397 48.30 -7.20 -4.91
C PRO A 397 49.01 -8.42 -5.48
N GLN A 398 49.99 -8.15 -6.36
CA GLN A 398 50.86 -9.15 -6.95
C GLN A 398 51.61 -9.95 -5.87
N SER A 399 51.62 -11.29 -6.01
CA SER A 399 52.49 -12.14 -5.21
C SER A 399 53.95 -11.98 -5.66
N THR A 400 54.76 -11.29 -4.88
CA THR A 400 56.22 -11.35 -4.99
C THR A 400 56.73 -12.57 -4.22
N SER A 401 56.89 -13.68 -4.94
CA SER A 401 57.78 -14.76 -4.52
C SER A 401 59.22 -14.34 -4.80
N GLN A 402 60.00 -14.10 -3.74
CA GLN A 402 61.45 -14.10 -3.79
C GLN A 402 61.96 -15.04 -2.70
N TYR A 403 62.38 -16.25 -3.11
CA TYR A 403 63.36 -17.02 -2.36
C TYR A 403 64.76 -16.60 -2.80
N PRO A 404 65.73 -16.59 -1.87
CA PRO A 404 67.06 -17.07 -2.21
C PRO A 404 67.57 -18.13 -1.22
N LEU A 405 68.15 -19.17 -1.82
CA LEU A 405 69.20 -20.12 -1.40
C LEU A 405 69.39 -20.43 0.09
#